data_AF-A0A7G2CA46-F1
#
_entry.id   AF-A0A7G2CA46-F1
#
_cell.length_a   1.000
_cell.length_b   1.000
_cell.length_c   1.000
_cell.angle_alpha   90.00
_cell.angle_beta   90.00
_cell.angle_gamma   90.00
#
_symmetry.space_group_name_H-M   'P 1'
#
loop_
_entity.id
_entity.type
_entity.pdbx_description
1 polymer ?
#
loop_
_entity_poly.entity_id
_entity_poly.type
_entity_poly.pdbx_seq_one_letter_code
_entity_poly.pdbx_strand_id
1 'polypeptide(L)'
;MHAEYMIDFLGFHIYTLENMQRKHALSARKQGRHAPSPDDQQVARHSFQHFPLPLRRAAKDETEGGRWQLLGEPQEYNFVSPPHALLSPCVVDPAAVTRIRNVLYTVDFNLHHLCVTKRLKGRSNNIPVYYESEILLPQALIGKHNLKARGKATNKQLSLELACMHAELILDALGVCIFPNDNEAQRDHAMSCWQYGRPAPLPGTAPKLPSEVNLPAPLKVVSSVGRAAPLSEEERLTRDHVTLGRQCDEMTDTTVLESNAIGTLGRFLKERSFTRVGNPFFQELLPNGKTKSTIVLPLPSSYGIRGGVGIATVPANANVLAAMHALDVLSVLGIPVSENDPLNESVRWAVLRHEHFGSPLFEKSPDPQAVSPPGRRERCQWI
;
A
#
# COMPACT_ATOMS: atom_id res chain seq x y z
N MET A 1 -8.57 31.16 4.74
CA MET A 1 -8.70 29.78 5.26
C MET A 1 -7.38 28.99 5.23
N HIS A 2 -6.77 28.59 4.09
CA HIS A 2 -5.54 27.74 4.19
C HIS A 2 -4.35 28.54 4.71
N ALA A 3 -4.15 29.75 4.17
CA ALA A 3 -3.14 30.68 4.68
C ALA A 3 -3.33 30.97 6.18
N GLU A 4 -4.57 31.20 6.61
CA GLU A 4 -4.94 31.38 8.01
C GLU A 4 -4.54 30.16 8.88
N TYR A 5 -4.75 28.94 8.39
CA TYR A 5 -4.34 27.72 9.11
C TYR A 5 -2.83 27.60 9.20
N MET A 6 -2.10 28.01 8.16
CA MET A 6 -0.63 28.06 8.20
C MET A 6 -0.13 29.10 9.19
N ILE A 7 -0.75 30.28 9.23
CA ILE A 7 -0.39 31.37 10.16
C ILE A 7 -0.66 30.93 11.61
N ASP A 8 -1.82 30.34 11.87
CA ASP A 8 -2.18 29.75 13.16
C ASP A 8 -1.20 28.65 13.58
N PHE A 9 -0.85 27.74 12.65
CA PHE A 9 0.07 26.63 12.88
C PHE A 9 1.49 27.11 13.21
N LEU A 10 1.95 28.16 12.53
CA LEU A 10 3.26 28.76 12.75
C LEU A 10 3.30 29.64 14.02
N GLY A 11 2.18 29.78 14.74
CA GLY A 11 2.10 30.52 16.00
C GLY A 11 2.04 32.03 15.81
N PHE A 12 1.67 32.53 14.63
CA PHE A 12 1.55 33.96 14.38
C PHE A 12 0.14 34.47 14.67
N HIS A 13 0.04 35.68 15.23
CA HIS A 13 -1.23 36.36 15.39
C HIS A 13 -1.73 36.88 14.04
N ILE A 14 -3.00 36.60 13.74
CA ILE A 14 -3.67 37.07 12.53
C ILE A 14 -4.20 38.49 12.74
N TYR A 15 -4.65 38.77 13.96
CA TYR A 15 -5.17 40.06 14.36
C TYR A 15 -4.20 40.76 15.31
N THR A 16 -4.00 42.05 15.09
CA THR A 16 -3.22 42.92 15.96
C THR A 16 -3.96 43.28 17.25
N LEU A 17 -5.30 43.30 17.23
CA LEU A 17 -6.13 43.56 18.39
C LEU A 17 -6.30 42.29 19.24
N GLU A 18 -5.90 42.34 20.50
CA GLU A 18 -5.93 41.18 21.42
C GLU A 18 -7.32 40.55 21.56
N ASN A 19 -8.37 41.37 21.68
CA ASN A 19 -9.74 40.86 21.82
C ASN A 19 -10.19 40.09 20.55
N MET A 20 -9.77 40.55 19.37
CA MET A 20 -10.06 39.85 18.10
C MET A 20 -9.25 38.56 17.97
N GLN A 21 -7.97 38.58 18.36
CA GLN A 21 -7.13 37.38 18.37
C GLN A 21 -7.64 36.33 19.36
N ARG A 22 -8.11 36.73 20.56
CA ARG A 22 -8.77 35.81 21.51
C ARG A 22 -10.02 35.17 20.92
N LYS A 23 -10.90 35.96 20.28
CA LYS A 23 -12.12 35.44 19.64
C LYS A 23 -11.79 34.47 18.50
N HIS A 24 -10.78 34.79 17.69
CA HIS A 24 -10.27 33.92 16.64
C HIS A 24 -9.74 32.60 17.21
N ALA A 25 -8.86 32.66 18.21
CA ALA A 25 -8.29 31.49 18.85
C ALA A 25 -9.37 30.57 19.46
N LEU A 26 -10.37 31.14 20.14
CA LEU A 26 -11.51 30.40 20.66
C LEU A 26 -12.34 29.73 19.55
N SER A 27 -12.60 30.45 18.45
CA SER A 27 -13.33 29.93 17.30
C SER A 27 -12.58 28.77 16.62
N ALA A 28 -11.28 28.92 16.40
CA ALA A 28 -10.43 27.89 15.80
C ALA A 28 -10.32 26.65 16.70
N ARG A 29 -10.14 26.83 18.02
CA ARG A 29 -10.11 25.72 19.01
C ARG A 29 -11.43 24.98 19.08
N LYS A 30 -12.56 25.69 18.98
CA LYS A 30 -13.90 25.07 18.90
C LYS A 30 -14.06 24.19 17.65
N GLN A 31 -13.32 24.47 16.58
CA GLN A 31 -13.25 23.66 15.36
C GLN A 31 -12.18 22.54 15.44
N GLY A 32 -11.55 22.34 16.60
CA GLY A 32 -10.49 21.35 16.79
C GLY A 32 -9.13 21.75 16.19
N ARG A 33 -8.94 23.03 15.85
CA ARG A 33 -7.68 23.56 15.31
C ARG A 33 -6.87 24.27 16.39
N HIS A 34 -5.56 24.26 16.25
CA HIS A 34 -4.69 25.14 17.05
C HIS A 34 -4.70 26.55 16.45
N ALA A 35 -4.71 27.56 17.32
CA ALA A 35 -4.51 28.97 16.99
C ALA A 35 -3.95 29.70 18.23
N PRO A 36 -2.97 30.60 18.05
CA PRO A 36 -2.31 31.29 19.15
C PRO A 36 -3.24 32.34 19.78
N SER A 37 -3.29 32.34 21.11
CA SER A 37 -3.98 33.34 21.92
C SER A 37 -2.96 34.30 22.56
N PRO A 38 -3.30 35.60 22.77
CA PRO A 38 -2.41 36.54 23.47
C PRO A 38 -2.01 36.10 24.89
N ASP A 39 -2.81 35.24 25.52
CA ASP A 39 -2.59 34.72 26.88
C ASP A 39 -1.73 33.45 26.91
N ASP A 40 -1.43 32.87 25.75
CA ASP A 40 -0.59 31.68 25.70
C ASP A 40 0.87 32.08 25.99
N GLN A 41 1.49 31.46 27.00
CA GLN A 41 2.94 31.59 27.20
C GLN A 41 3.64 31.14 25.92
N GLN A 42 4.67 31.87 25.46
CA GLN A 42 5.40 31.59 24.22
C GLN A 42 5.72 30.09 24.13
N VAL A 43 4.89 29.37 23.40
CA VAL A 43 5.06 27.93 23.22
C VAL A 43 6.32 27.82 22.38
N ALA A 44 7.35 27.19 22.96
CA ALA A 44 8.57 26.87 22.24
C ALA A 44 8.16 26.27 20.89
N ARG A 45 8.72 26.79 19.79
CA ARG A 45 8.48 26.34 18.41
C ARG A 45 8.69 24.82 18.37
N HIS A 46 7.63 24.05 18.61
CA HIS A 46 7.72 22.60 18.66
C HIS A 46 8.15 22.11 17.28
N SER A 47 9.06 21.13 17.26
CA SER A 47 9.54 20.48 16.05
C SER A 47 8.38 20.11 15.13
N PHE A 48 8.16 20.92 14.10
CA PHE A 48 7.01 20.84 13.20
C PHE A 48 7.21 19.69 12.22
N GLN A 49 6.67 18.51 12.51
CA GLN A 49 6.79 17.38 11.58
C GLN A 49 5.77 17.42 10.43
N HIS A 50 4.62 18.11 10.55
CA HIS A 50 3.60 18.12 9.49
C HIS A 50 2.87 19.47 9.35
N PHE A 51 3.00 20.08 8.17
CA PHE A 51 2.25 21.30 7.78
C PHE A 51 0.75 21.01 7.60
N PRO A 52 -0.13 22.01 7.82
CA PRO A 52 -1.54 21.90 7.49
C PRO A 52 -1.71 21.49 6.02
N LEU A 53 -2.62 20.55 5.74
CA LEU A 53 -2.88 20.14 4.37
C LEU A 53 -3.59 21.26 3.57
N PRO A 54 -3.33 21.38 2.25
CA PRO A 54 -4.03 22.34 1.39
C PRO A 54 -5.54 22.16 1.48
N LEU A 55 -6.26 23.26 1.68
CA LEU A 55 -7.72 23.23 1.69
C LEU A 55 -8.25 22.89 0.30
N ARG A 56 -9.06 21.84 0.21
CA ARG A 56 -9.75 21.43 -1.01
C ARG A 56 -11.24 21.69 -0.87
N ARG A 57 -11.86 22.29 -1.89
CA ARG A 57 -13.32 22.36 -2.02
C ARG A 57 -13.84 21.00 -2.53
N ALA A 58 -13.77 19.97 -1.69
CA ALA A 58 -14.39 18.69 -2.00
C ALA A 58 -15.87 18.74 -1.61
N ALA A 59 -16.78 18.63 -2.59
CA ALA A 59 -18.21 18.53 -2.32
C ALA A 59 -18.59 17.22 -1.62
N LYS A 60 -17.69 16.23 -1.63
CA LYS A 60 -17.86 14.91 -1.05
C LYS A 60 -16.57 14.52 -0.31
N ASP A 61 -16.66 14.40 1.00
CA ASP A 61 -15.59 13.83 1.82
C ASP A 61 -15.79 12.32 1.95
N GLU A 62 -15.04 11.57 1.14
CA GLU A 62 -15.11 10.12 1.11
C GLU A 62 -14.38 9.46 2.27
N THR A 63 -13.40 10.17 2.84
CA THR A 63 -12.67 9.73 4.02
C THR A 63 -13.46 9.93 5.32
N GLU A 64 -14.55 10.70 5.26
CA GLU A 64 -15.39 11.05 6.41
C GLU A 64 -14.55 11.64 7.55
N GLY A 65 -13.74 12.65 7.22
CA GLY A 65 -12.84 13.36 8.12
C GLY A 65 -11.50 12.67 8.33
N GLY A 66 -10.97 11.97 7.32
CA GLY A 66 -9.76 11.15 7.46
C GLY A 66 -9.95 9.86 8.26
N ARG A 67 -11.21 9.51 8.60
CA ARG A 67 -11.55 8.32 9.38
C ARG A 67 -11.31 7.02 8.64
N TRP A 68 -11.40 7.04 7.31
CA TRP A 68 -11.27 5.84 6.48
C TRP A 68 -10.03 5.91 5.59
N GLN A 69 -9.24 4.83 5.62
CA GLN A 69 -8.32 4.51 4.55
C GLN A 69 -9.11 3.95 3.36
N LEU A 70 -8.85 4.52 2.20
CA LEU A 70 -9.60 4.22 0.98
C LEU A 70 -8.91 3.13 0.17
N LEU A 71 -9.73 2.31 -0.47
CA LEU A 71 -9.33 1.27 -1.40
C LEU A 71 -10.12 1.43 -2.70
N GLY A 72 -9.51 1.05 -3.83
CA GLY A 72 -10.20 0.89 -5.11
C GLY A 72 -11.14 -0.31 -5.10
N GLU A 73 -11.92 -0.46 -6.18
CA GLU A 73 -12.85 -1.58 -6.31
C GLU A 73 -12.09 -2.91 -6.55
N PRO A 74 -12.49 -4.03 -5.92
CA PRO A 74 -11.76 -5.30 -6.02
C PRO A 74 -11.61 -5.81 -7.46
N GLN A 75 -12.57 -5.49 -8.33
CA GLN A 75 -12.59 -5.89 -9.74
C GLN A 75 -11.43 -5.31 -10.55
N GLU A 76 -10.75 -4.29 -10.01
CA GLU A 76 -9.56 -3.70 -10.62
C GLU A 76 -8.28 -4.51 -10.29
N TYR A 77 -8.31 -5.41 -9.30
CA TYR A 77 -7.13 -6.06 -8.72
C TYR A 77 -7.32 -7.58 -8.55
N ASN A 78 -6.62 -8.38 -9.35
CA ASN A 78 -6.62 -9.86 -9.23
C ASN A 78 -5.35 -10.38 -8.56
N PHE A 79 -4.83 -9.63 -7.60
CA PHE A 79 -3.55 -9.99 -6.97
C PHE A 79 -3.71 -11.14 -5.98
N VAL A 80 -2.72 -12.03 -5.98
CA VAL A 80 -2.65 -13.16 -5.06
C VAL A 80 -2.05 -12.69 -3.75
N SER A 81 -2.84 -12.79 -2.67
CA SER A 81 -2.32 -12.56 -1.31
C SER A 81 -1.61 -13.80 -0.79
N PRO A 82 -0.52 -13.66 -0.02
CA PRO A 82 0.13 -14.80 0.58
C PRO A 82 -0.80 -15.49 1.60
N PRO A 83 -0.64 -16.79 1.85
CA PRO A 83 -1.58 -17.53 2.70
C PRO A 83 -1.73 -16.95 4.12
N HIS A 84 -0.61 -16.55 4.71
CA HIS A 84 -0.54 -16.16 6.11
C HIS A 84 -0.65 -14.65 6.36
N ALA A 85 -0.73 -13.78 5.35
CA ALA A 85 -0.71 -12.33 5.56
C ALA A 85 -1.43 -11.55 4.45
N LEU A 86 -1.86 -10.33 4.75
CA LEU A 86 -2.29 -9.39 3.71
C LEU A 86 -1.13 -9.03 2.76
N LEU A 87 -1.38 -9.00 1.45
CA LEU A 87 -0.41 -8.44 0.49
C LEU A 87 -0.26 -6.93 0.67
N SER A 88 -1.39 -6.23 0.87
CA SER A 88 -1.45 -4.79 1.02
C SER A 88 -2.74 -4.40 1.73
N PRO A 89 -2.75 -3.38 2.61
CA PRO A 89 -3.98 -2.79 3.12
C PRO A 89 -4.89 -2.22 2.03
N CYS A 90 -4.36 -1.99 0.82
CA CYS A 90 -5.09 -1.45 -0.34
C CYS A 90 -5.54 -2.52 -1.34
N VAL A 91 -5.24 -3.80 -1.10
CA VAL A 91 -5.69 -4.94 -1.90
C VAL A 91 -6.62 -5.79 -1.04
N VAL A 92 -7.83 -6.04 -1.54
CA VAL A 92 -8.81 -6.85 -0.81
C VAL A 92 -8.32 -8.30 -0.72
N ASP A 93 -8.27 -8.82 0.51
CA ASP A 93 -7.90 -10.21 0.79
C ASP A 93 -9.05 -10.94 1.50
N PRO A 94 -9.83 -11.76 0.77
CA PRO A 94 -10.88 -12.57 1.36
C PRO A 94 -10.35 -13.60 2.40
N ALA A 95 -9.08 -14.02 2.32
CA ALA A 95 -8.51 -14.99 3.25
C ALA A 95 -8.35 -14.43 4.67
N ALA A 96 -8.35 -13.10 4.82
CA ALA A 96 -8.38 -12.43 6.12
C ALA A 96 -9.57 -12.88 6.99
N VAL A 97 -10.70 -13.20 6.38
CA VAL A 97 -11.88 -13.71 7.09
C VAL A 97 -11.56 -15.03 7.79
N THR A 98 -10.82 -15.93 7.12
CA THR A 98 -10.42 -17.22 7.70
C THR A 98 -9.39 -17.03 8.81
N ARG A 99 -8.38 -16.17 8.60
CA ARG A 99 -7.36 -15.89 9.63
C ARG A 99 -7.98 -15.30 10.90
N ILE A 100 -8.85 -14.31 10.76
CA ILE A 100 -9.56 -13.70 11.90
C ILE A 100 -10.53 -14.67 12.57
N ARG A 101 -11.22 -15.49 11.78
CA ARG A 101 -12.08 -16.53 12.36
C ARG A 101 -11.27 -17.50 13.24
N ASN A 102 -10.09 -17.92 12.77
CA ASN A 102 -9.25 -18.86 13.49
C ASN A 102 -8.72 -18.28 14.81
N VAL A 103 -8.20 -17.05 14.83
CA VAL A 103 -7.72 -16.42 16.08
C VAL A 103 -8.86 -16.13 17.07
N LEU A 104 -10.08 -15.86 16.60
CA LEU A 104 -11.23 -15.71 17.49
C LEU A 104 -11.65 -17.05 18.11
N TYR A 105 -11.54 -18.15 17.37
CA TYR A 105 -11.82 -19.47 17.92
C TYR A 105 -10.86 -19.88 19.03
N THR A 106 -9.61 -19.41 19.02
CA THR A 106 -8.65 -19.74 20.11
C THR A 106 -9.02 -19.08 21.44
N VAL A 107 -9.95 -18.13 21.44
CA VAL A 107 -10.49 -17.48 22.64
C VAL A 107 -11.99 -17.74 22.81
N ASP A 108 -12.51 -18.82 22.24
CA ASP A 108 -13.91 -19.27 22.33
C ASP A 108 -14.95 -18.28 21.79
N PHE A 109 -14.57 -17.44 20.83
CA PHE A 109 -15.48 -16.52 20.17
C PHE A 109 -15.75 -16.91 18.71
N ASN A 110 -16.98 -16.63 18.26
CA ASN A 110 -17.37 -16.77 16.86
C ASN A 110 -17.51 -15.40 16.20
N LEU A 111 -16.86 -15.22 15.04
CA LEU A 111 -16.93 -14.00 14.24
C LEU A 111 -18.37 -13.51 14.00
N HIS A 112 -19.32 -14.43 13.79
CA HIS A 112 -20.72 -14.08 13.55
C HIS A 112 -21.38 -13.37 14.75
N HIS A 113 -21.00 -13.71 15.98
CA HIS A 113 -21.54 -13.08 17.18
C HIS A 113 -20.89 -11.72 17.48
N LEU A 114 -19.65 -11.53 17.06
CA LEU A 114 -18.89 -10.29 17.29
C LEU A 114 -19.06 -9.27 16.17
N CYS A 115 -19.51 -9.71 15.00
CA CYS A 115 -19.68 -8.88 13.82
C CYS A 115 -21.12 -8.37 13.68
N VAL A 116 -21.29 -7.05 13.63
CA VAL A 116 -22.56 -6.40 13.30
C VAL A 116 -22.41 -5.69 11.96
N THR A 117 -23.31 -5.95 11.02
CA THR A 117 -23.34 -5.23 9.74
C THR A 117 -24.58 -4.37 9.61
N LYS A 118 -24.39 -3.07 9.36
CA LYS A 118 -25.44 -2.08 9.20
C LYS A 118 -25.54 -1.63 7.75
N ARG A 119 -26.76 -1.59 7.22
CA ARG A 119 -27.05 -0.98 5.92
C ARG A 119 -27.22 0.53 6.09
N LEU A 120 -26.38 1.31 5.45
CA LEU A 120 -26.41 2.76 5.45
C LEU A 120 -27.17 3.24 4.21
N LYS A 121 -28.31 3.91 4.43
CA LYS A 121 -29.06 4.54 3.34
C LYS A 121 -28.29 5.74 2.80
N GLY A 122 -28.23 5.87 1.47
CA GLY A 122 -27.73 7.08 0.83
C GLY A 122 -28.55 8.30 1.26
N ARG A 123 -27.91 9.46 1.47
CA ARG A 123 -28.61 10.71 1.83
C ARG A 123 -29.56 11.22 0.72
N SER A 124 -29.52 10.65 -0.49
CA SER A 124 -30.45 10.89 -1.60
C SER A 124 -30.55 9.65 -2.50
N ASN A 125 -31.53 9.63 -3.41
CA ASN A 125 -31.77 8.53 -4.35
C ASN A 125 -30.58 8.19 -5.28
N ASN A 126 -29.59 9.10 -5.40
CA ASN A 126 -28.41 8.91 -6.26
C ASN A 126 -27.14 8.50 -5.49
N ILE A 127 -27.21 8.33 -4.17
CA ILE A 127 -26.05 7.90 -3.38
C ILE A 127 -26.09 6.37 -3.22
N PRO A 128 -25.01 5.66 -3.58
CA PRO A 128 -24.99 4.21 -3.46
C PRO A 128 -25.22 3.79 -2.01
N VAL A 129 -25.97 2.70 -1.84
CA VAL A 129 -26.16 2.06 -0.54
C VAL A 129 -24.83 1.49 -0.09
N TYR A 130 -24.41 1.83 1.13
CA TYR A 130 -23.22 1.24 1.75
C TYR A 130 -23.62 0.29 2.86
N TYR A 131 -22.75 -0.68 3.13
CA TYR A 131 -22.76 -1.53 4.30
C TYR A 131 -21.52 -1.21 5.13
N GLU A 132 -21.71 -1.07 6.44
CA GLU A 132 -20.62 -0.94 7.41
C GLU A 132 -20.66 -2.16 8.34
N SER A 133 -19.61 -2.96 8.29
CA SER A 133 -19.41 -4.09 9.20
C SER A 133 -18.45 -3.67 10.31
N GLU A 134 -18.81 -3.99 11.54
CA GLU A 134 -18.04 -3.71 12.75
C GLU A 134 -17.81 -5.01 13.51
N ILE A 135 -16.56 -5.32 13.84
CA ILE A 135 -16.15 -6.48 14.63
C ILE A 135 -15.63 -5.97 15.97
N LEU A 136 -16.26 -6.39 17.06
CA LEU A 136 -15.74 -6.14 18.41
C LEU A 136 -14.59 -7.11 18.69
N LEU A 137 -13.39 -6.60 18.95
CA LEU A 137 -12.24 -7.43 19.29
C LEU A 137 -12.35 -7.88 20.76
N PRO A 138 -12.29 -9.20 21.06
CA PRO A 138 -12.40 -9.72 22.42
C PRO A 138 -11.29 -9.21 23.34
N GLN A 139 -11.67 -8.90 24.59
CA GLN A 139 -10.70 -8.51 25.62
C GLN A 139 -9.69 -9.62 25.94
N ALA A 140 -10.04 -10.88 25.67
CA ALA A 140 -9.11 -12.01 25.77
C ALA A 140 -7.92 -11.90 24.80
N LEU A 141 -8.07 -11.20 23.66
CA LEU A 141 -7.00 -10.99 22.68
C LEU A 141 -6.24 -9.69 22.93
N ILE A 142 -6.96 -8.60 23.23
CA ILE A 142 -6.40 -7.25 23.24
C ILE A 142 -6.34 -6.62 24.64
N GLY A 143 -6.54 -7.39 25.70
CA GLY A 143 -6.63 -6.88 27.08
C GLY A 143 -7.92 -6.12 27.36
N LYS A 144 -7.95 -5.29 28.41
CA LYS A 144 -9.16 -4.55 28.87
C LYS A 144 -9.60 -3.41 27.94
N HIS A 145 -9.29 -3.49 26.66
CA HIS A 145 -9.55 -2.46 25.66
C HIS A 145 -10.78 -2.81 24.82
N ASN A 146 -11.55 -1.79 24.44
CA ASN A 146 -12.76 -1.95 23.64
C ASN A 146 -12.50 -1.46 22.20
N LEU A 147 -11.67 -2.20 21.46
CA LEU A 147 -11.36 -1.88 20.07
C LEU A 147 -12.33 -2.55 19.10
N LYS A 148 -12.56 -1.86 17.99
CA LYS A 148 -13.50 -2.27 16.96
C LYS A 148 -12.85 -2.17 15.60
N ALA A 149 -12.77 -3.29 14.91
CA ALA A 149 -12.42 -3.29 13.50
C ALA A 149 -13.66 -2.94 12.67
N ARG A 150 -13.46 -2.25 11.56
CA ARG A 150 -14.53 -1.68 10.73
C ARG A 150 -14.14 -1.72 9.26
N GLY A 151 -15.11 -2.08 8.43
CA GLY A 151 -15.02 -2.12 6.99
C GLY A 151 -16.29 -1.54 6.35
N LYS A 152 -16.13 -0.79 5.25
CA LYS A 152 -17.26 -0.14 4.57
C LYS A 152 -17.20 -0.34 3.05
N ALA A 153 -18.27 -0.86 2.47
CA ALA A 153 -18.35 -1.16 1.05
C ALA A 153 -19.78 -1.10 0.52
N THR A 154 -19.95 -1.17 -0.80
CA THR A 154 -21.28 -1.25 -1.45
C THR A 154 -21.91 -2.64 -1.36
N ASN A 155 -21.12 -3.65 -0.98
CA ASN A 155 -21.54 -5.04 -0.77
C ASN A 155 -21.34 -5.44 0.70
N LYS A 156 -22.33 -6.12 1.29
CA LYS A 156 -22.29 -6.66 2.66
C LYS A 156 -21.12 -7.64 2.89
N GLN A 157 -20.84 -8.50 1.92
CA GLN A 157 -19.74 -9.46 2.01
C GLN A 157 -18.39 -8.72 2.01
N LEU A 158 -18.24 -7.77 1.10
CA LEU A 158 -17.03 -6.96 1.01
C LEU A 158 -16.80 -6.09 2.26
N SER A 159 -17.87 -5.55 2.87
CA SER A 159 -17.71 -4.79 4.12
C SER A 159 -17.19 -5.67 5.27
N LEU A 160 -17.60 -6.94 5.32
CA LEU A 160 -17.10 -7.92 6.29
C LEU A 160 -15.62 -8.27 6.03
N GLU A 161 -15.24 -8.51 4.78
CA GLU A 161 -13.84 -8.79 4.38
C GLU A 161 -12.93 -7.64 4.81
N LEU A 162 -13.31 -6.39 4.50
CA LEU A 162 -12.59 -5.19 4.94
C LEU A 162 -12.52 -5.06 6.46
N ALA A 163 -13.57 -5.43 7.19
CA ALA A 163 -13.55 -5.41 8.65
C ALA A 163 -12.58 -6.46 9.21
N CYS A 164 -12.49 -7.64 8.59
CA CYS A 164 -11.52 -8.68 8.96
C CYS A 164 -10.08 -8.27 8.64
N MET A 165 -9.84 -7.68 7.45
CA MET A 165 -8.52 -7.12 7.12
C MET A 165 -8.11 -6.04 8.13
N HIS A 166 -9.03 -5.14 8.51
CA HIS A 166 -8.77 -4.14 9.53
C HIS A 166 -8.49 -4.76 10.90
N ALA A 167 -9.20 -5.83 11.28
CA ALA A 167 -8.92 -6.56 12.53
C ALA A 167 -7.49 -7.12 12.52
N GLU A 168 -7.05 -7.73 11.42
CA GLU A 168 -5.68 -8.25 11.26
C GLU A 168 -4.65 -7.13 11.43
N LEU A 169 -4.84 -6.00 10.75
CA LEU A 169 -3.96 -4.84 10.90
C LEU A 169 -3.90 -4.31 12.34
N ILE A 170 -5.02 -4.30 13.07
CA ILE A 170 -5.05 -3.88 14.49
C ILE A 170 -4.24 -4.87 15.35
N LEU A 171 -4.46 -6.18 15.17
CA LEU A 171 -3.77 -7.21 15.95
C LEU A 171 -2.25 -7.15 15.72
N ASP A 172 -1.82 -7.00 14.46
CA ASP A 172 -0.41 -6.84 14.09
C ASP A 172 0.21 -5.61 14.76
N ALA A 173 -0.50 -4.48 14.72
CA ALA A 173 -0.05 -3.24 15.34
C ALA A 173 0.10 -3.38 16.87
N LEU A 174 -0.84 -4.07 17.51
CA LEU A 174 -0.81 -4.38 18.95
C LEU A 174 0.18 -5.48 19.32
N GLY A 175 0.85 -6.12 18.35
CA GLY A 175 1.75 -7.23 18.63
C GLY A 175 1.04 -8.51 19.11
N VAL A 176 -0.25 -8.68 18.76
CA VAL A 176 -1.02 -9.89 19.07
C VAL A 176 -0.87 -10.89 17.93
N CYS A 177 -0.42 -12.10 18.24
CA CYS A 177 -0.23 -13.16 17.23
C CYS A 177 -1.58 -13.63 16.68
N ILE A 178 -1.69 -13.73 15.35
CA ILE A 178 -2.89 -14.22 14.63
C ILE A 178 -2.88 -15.75 14.56
N PHE A 179 -1.70 -16.37 14.69
CA PHE A 179 -1.51 -17.81 14.77
C PHE A 179 -0.93 -18.19 16.15
N PRO A 180 -1.65 -17.96 17.26
CA PRO A 180 -1.09 -18.12 18.61
C PRO A 180 -0.71 -19.58 18.96
N ASN A 181 -1.33 -20.56 18.30
CA ASN A 181 -1.08 -21.99 18.52
C ASN A 181 -0.10 -22.60 17.50
N ASP A 182 0.38 -21.82 16.53
CA ASP A 182 1.27 -22.30 15.47
C ASP A 182 2.43 -21.32 15.29
N ASN A 183 3.55 -21.66 15.94
CA ASN A 183 4.75 -20.85 15.92
C ASN A 183 5.41 -20.77 14.53
N GLU A 184 5.18 -21.74 13.65
CA GLU A 184 5.73 -21.71 12.29
C GLU A 184 4.90 -20.77 11.42
N ALA A 185 3.58 -20.96 11.40
CA ALA A 185 2.67 -20.06 10.68
C ALA A 185 2.77 -18.60 11.16
N GLN A 186 2.95 -18.36 12.47
CA GLN A 186 3.15 -17.01 12.99
C GLN A 186 4.47 -16.39 12.52
N ARG A 187 5.55 -17.17 12.38
CA ARG A 187 6.81 -16.67 11.80
C ARG A 187 6.63 -16.33 10.33
N ASP A 188 5.98 -17.20 9.56
CA ASP A 188 5.72 -16.96 8.15
C ASP A 188 4.85 -15.72 7.91
N HIS A 189 3.83 -15.53 8.75
CA HIS A 189 3.04 -14.31 8.79
C HIS A 189 3.92 -13.08 9.06
N ALA A 190 4.73 -13.10 10.13
CA ALA A 190 5.57 -11.97 10.51
C ALA A 190 6.58 -11.60 9.41
N MET A 191 7.27 -12.60 8.87
CA MET A 191 8.23 -12.42 7.77
C MET A 191 7.55 -11.87 6.51
N SER A 192 6.37 -12.37 6.16
CA SER A 192 5.59 -11.87 5.02
C SER A 192 5.18 -10.40 5.23
N CYS A 193 4.63 -10.06 6.39
CA CYS A 193 4.27 -8.67 6.72
C CYS A 193 5.48 -7.73 6.62
N TRP A 194 6.63 -8.13 7.17
CA TRP A 194 7.85 -7.32 7.16
C TRP A 194 8.40 -7.11 5.74
N GLN A 195 8.32 -8.13 4.88
CA GLN A 195 8.71 -8.01 3.47
C GLN A 195 7.88 -6.95 2.71
N TYR A 196 6.62 -6.75 3.11
CA TYR A 196 5.75 -5.69 2.59
C TYR A 196 5.81 -4.38 3.38
N GLY A 197 6.81 -4.22 4.27
CA GLY A 197 7.01 -3.01 5.05
C GLY A 197 6.02 -2.81 6.22
N ARG A 198 5.32 -3.87 6.65
CA ARG A 198 4.34 -3.81 7.75
C ARG A 198 4.88 -4.57 8.98
N PRO A 199 4.84 -3.98 10.18
CA PRO A 199 5.23 -4.70 11.38
C PRO A 199 4.18 -5.77 11.73
N ALA A 200 4.65 -6.88 12.27
CA ALA A 200 3.83 -7.99 12.79
C ALA A 200 4.63 -8.73 13.87
N PRO A 201 3.97 -9.35 14.87
CA PRO A 201 4.63 -9.98 16.00
C PRO A 201 5.28 -11.32 15.63
N LEU A 202 6.49 -11.56 16.14
CA LEU A 202 7.08 -12.91 16.18
C LEU A 202 6.45 -13.74 17.31
N PRO A 203 6.52 -15.08 17.27
CA PRO A 203 6.10 -15.91 18.39
C PRO A 203 6.74 -15.47 19.72
N GLY A 204 5.92 -15.37 20.77
CA GLY A 204 6.36 -14.93 22.09
C GLY A 204 6.50 -13.42 22.28
N THR A 205 6.20 -12.61 21.25
CA THR A 205 6.14 -11.15 21.40
C THR A 205 5.03 -10.76 22.38
N ALA A 206 5.35 -9.90 23.35
CA ALA A 206 4.35 -9.38 24.28
C ALA A 206 3.43 -8.36 23.58
N PRO A 207 2.11 -8.40 23.81
CA PRO A 207 1.19 -7.39 23.30
C PRO A 207 1.53 -5.99 23.81
N LYS A 208 1.36 -5.00 22.95
CA LYS A 208 1.52 -3.57 23.24
C LYS A 208 0.20 -2.97 23.68
N LEU A 209 0.26 -1.86 24.42
CA LEU A 209 -0.95 -1.13 24.77
C LEU A 209 -1.44 -0.30 23.57
N PRO A 210 -2.76 -0.16 23.35
CA PRO A 210 -3.29 0.68 22.28
C PRO A 210 -2.86 2.15 22.35
N SER A 211 -2.48 2.66 23.52
CA SER A 211 -1.94 4.02 23.70
C SER A 211 -0.50 4.19 23.21
N GLU A 212 0.21 3.08 23.01
CA GLU A 212 1.62 3.06 22.60
C GLU A 212 1.79 2.88 21.08
N VAL A 213 0.68 2.67 20.37
CA VAL A 213 0.69 2.27 18.96
C VAL A 213 -0.24 3.16 18.14
N ASN A 214 0.23 3.57 16.95
CA ASN A 214 -0.63 4.18 15.95
C ASN A 214 -1.51 3.09 15.31
N LEU A 215 -2.78 3.04 15.68
CA LEU A 215 -3.72 2.06 15.13
C LEU A 215 -4.02 2.38 13.65
N PRO A 216 -4.15 1.34 12.80
CA PRO A 216 -4.51 1.52 11.39
C PRO A 216 -5.91 2.13 11.26
N ALA A 217 -6.12 2.87 10.18
CA ALA A 217 -7.44 3.44 9.89
C ALA A 217 -8.39 2.34 9.36
N PRO A 218 -9.69 2.42 9.70
CA PRO A 218 -10.74 1.63 9.06
C PRO A 218 -10.70 1.65 7.54
N LEU A 219 -11.09 0.54 6.91
CA LEU A 219 -10.99 0.36 5.46
C LEU A 219 -12.32 0.63 4.75
N LYS A 220 -12.28 1.39 3.65
CA LYS A 220 -13.46 1.70 2.83
C LYS A 220 -13.17 1.57 1.34
N VAL A 221 -13.99 0.78 0.65
CA VAL A 221 -13.96 0.73 -0.82
C VAL A 221 -14.74 1.91 -1.40
N VAL A 222 -14.11 2.62 -2.32
CA VAL A 222 -14.69 3.72 -3.08
C VAL A 222 -14.50 3.49 -4.57
N SER A 223 -15.50 3.88 -5.35
CA SER A 223 -15.37 3.86 -6.81
C SER A 223 -14.29 4.83 -7.25
N SER A 224 -13.49 4.44 -8.24
CA SER A 224 -12.50 5.30 -8.89
C SER A 224 -13.17 6.48 -9.62
N VAL A 225 -14.42 6.32 -10.04
CA VAL A 225 -15.22 7.37 -10.70
C VAL A 225 -15.72 8.39 -9.68
N GLY A 226 -15.30 9.65 -9.83
CA GLY A 226 -15.76 10.76 -8.99
C GLY A 226 -15.09 10.83 -7.61
N ARG A 227 -13.97 10.11 -7.43
CA ARG A 227 -13.16 10.18 -6.22
C ARG A 227 -12.52 11.57 -6.06
N ALA A 228 -12.65 12.15 -4.87
CA ALA A 228 -12.07 13.46 -4.55
C ALA A 228 -10.78 13.34 -3.70
N ALA A 229 -10.68 12.28 -2.90
CA ALA A 229 -9.53 12.04 -2.04
C ALA A 229 -8.30 11.60 -2.84
N PRO A 230 -7.09 12.09 -2.53
CA PRO A 230 -5.87 11.60 -3.16
C PRO A 230 -5.67 10.10 -2.87
N LEU A 231 -4.89 9.43 -3.71
CA LEU A 231 -4.44 8.06 -3.45
C LEU A 231 -3.36 8.09 -2.38
N SER A 232 -3.41 7.13 -1.45
CA SER A 232 -2.26 6.85 -0.58
C SER A 232 -1.08 6.33 -1.41
N GLU A 233 0.14 6.35 -0.86
CA GLU A 233 1.32 5.83 -1.56
C GLU A 233 1.16 4.36 -1.93
N GLU A 234 0.71 3.54 -0.97
CA GLU A 234 0.48 2.11 -1.15
C GLU A 234 -0.62 1.82 -2.19
N GLU A 235 -1.67 2.64 -2.21
CA GLU A 235 -2.74 2.53 -3.21
C GLU A 235 -2.26 2.93 -4.61
N ARG A 236 -1.45 3.99 -4.71
CA ARG A 236 -0.81 4.39 -5.97
C ARG A 236 0.05 3.26 -6.49
N LEU A 237 0.89 2.66 -5.65
CA LEU A 237 1.75 1.55 -6.03
C LEU A 237 0.91 0.38 -6.59
N THR A 238 -0.13 -0.04 -5.86
CA THR A 238 -1.05 -1.09 -6.29
C THR A 238 -1.66 -0.80 -7.67
N ARG A 239 -2.09 0.44 -7.92
CA ARG A 239 -2.64 0.87 -9.21
C ARG A 239 -1.59 0.94 -10.33
N ASP A 240 -0.36 1.33 -10.00
CA ASP A 240 0.74 1.38 -10.96
C ASP A 240 1.10 -0.04 -11.42
N HIS A 241 1.07 -1.04 -10.53
CA HIS A 241 1.22 -2.46 -10.90
C HIS A 241 0.13 -2.94 -11.88
N VAL A 242 -1.14 -2.60 -11.64
CA VAL A 242 -2.24 -2.93 -12.56
C VAL A 242 -2.04 -2.25 -13.90
N THR A 243 -1.67 -0.98 -13.89
CA THR A 243 -1.50 -0.17 -15.10
C THR A 243 -0.34 -0.70 -15.93
N LEU A 244 0.80 -0.98 -15.30
CA LEU A 244 1.96 -1.60 -15.93
C LEU A 244 1.62 -2.95 -16.58
N GLY A 245 0.90 -3.80 -15.85
CA GLY A 245 0.47 -5.11 -16.34
C GLY A 245 -0.55 -5.04 -17.50
N ARG A 246 -1.24 -3.92 -17.70
CA ARG A 246 -2.14 -3.66 -18.84
C ARG A 246 -1.46 -2.95 -20.00
N GLN A 247 -0.40 -2.19 -19.75
CA GLN A 247 0.38 -1.51 -20.79
C GLN A 247 1.33 -2.48 -21.52
N CYS A 248 1.71 -3.57 -20.87
CA CYS A 248 2.62 -4.57 -21.41
C CYS A 248 1.84 -5.65 -22.18
N ASP A 249 1.46 -5.34 -23.42
CA ASP A 249 0.72 -6.28 -24.29
C ASP A 249 1.64 -7.24 -25.07
N GLU A 250 2.84 -6.77 -25.40
CA GLU A 250 3.84 -7.57 -26.11
C GLU A 250 4.70 -8.38 -25.15
N MET A 251 4.92 -9.65 -25.48
CA MET A 251 5.69 -10.59 -24.66
C MET A 251 6.70 -11.34 -25.52
N THR A 252 7.95 -11.38 -25.07
CA THR A 252 9.03 -12.20 -25.60
C THR A 252 9.12 -13.51 -24.84
N ASP A 253 9.08 -14.61 -25.59
CA ASP A 253 9.28 -15.95 -25.03
C ASP A 253 10.77 -16.21 -24.80
N THR A 254 11.13 -16.65 -23.58
CA THR A 254 12.49 -17.03 -23.24
C THR A 254 12.52 -18.32 -22.43
N THR A 255 13.61 -19.06 -22.56
CA THR A 255 13.94 -20.24 -21.72
C THR A 255 14.99 -19.91 -20.67
N VAL A 256 15.55 -18.70 -20.69
CA VAL A 256 16.65 -18.30 -19.81
C VAL A 256 16.08 -17.61 -18.57
N LEU A 257 16.49 -18.09 -17.39
CA LEU A 257 16.20 -17.47 -16.11
C LEU A 257 17.51 -16.99 -15.47
N GLU A 258 17.63 -15.68 -15.29
CA GLU A 258 18.78 -15.07 -14.63
C GLU A 258 18.56 -15.04 -13.12
N SER A 259 19.14 -16.02 -12.41
CA SER A 259 19.03 -16.13 -10.95
C SER A 259 19.47 -14.87 -10.19
N ASN A 260 20.39 -14.07 -10.75
CA ASN A 260 20.89 -12.84 -10.14
C ASN A 260 20.01 -11.60 -10.40
N ALA A 261 19.01 -11.69 -11.29
CA ALA A 261 18.20 -10.52 -11.69
C ALA A 261 17.48 -9.87 -10.50
N ILE A 262 16.87 -10.67 -9.64
CA ILE A 262 16.17 -10.18 -8.43
C ILE A 262 17.15 -9.48 -7.48
N GLY A 263 18.33 -10.06 -7.25
CA GLY A 263 19.34 -9.47 -6.36
C GLY A 263 19.88 -8.14 -6.88
N THR A 264 20.15 -8.07 -8.19
CA THR A 264 20.61 -6.84 -8.85
C THR A 264 19.55 -5.74 -8.82
N LEU A 265 18.29 -6.07 -9.12
CA LEU A 265 17.18 -5.13 -9.01
C LEU A 265 16.91 -4.71 -7.56
N GLY A 266 17.02 -5.63 -6.60
CA GLY A 266 16.85 -5.35 -5.18
C GLY A 266 17.86 -4.31 -4.67
N ARG A 267 19.10 -4.34 -5.16
CA ARG A 267 20.10 -3.30 -4.86
C ARG A 267 19.66 -1.93 -5.35
N PHE A 268 19.22 -1.84 -6.62
CA PHE A 268 18.70 -0.60 -7.20
C PHE A 268 17.51 -0.04 -6.39
N LEU A 269 16.55 -0.90 -6.04
CA LEU A 269 15.39 -0.50 -5.23
C LEU A 269 15.79 -0.01 -3.84
N LYS A 270 16.80 -0.64 -3.22
CA LYS A 270 17.33 -0.24 -1.91
C LYS A 270 18.01 1.12 -1.97
N GLU A 271 18.86 1.35 -2.97
CA GLU A 271 19.52 2.65 -3.19
C GLU A 271 18.49 3.78 -3.39
N ARG A 272 17.35 3.47 -4.03
CA ARG A 272 16.23 4.41 -4.24
C ARG A 272 15.23 4.48 -3.08
N SER A 273 15.52 3.86 -1.94
CA SER A 273 14.64 3.84 -0.75
C SER A 273 13.20 3.39 -1.06
N PHE A 274 13.04 2.39 -1.92
CA PHE A 274 11.72 1.88 -2.29
C PHE A 274 11.02 1.20 -1.10
N THR A 275 9.73 1.50 -0.88
CA THR A 275 9.00 1.09 0.33
C THR A 275 8.88 -0.43 0.52
N ARG A 276 8.92 -1.21 -0.57
CA ARG A 276 8.78 -2.68 -0.56
C ARG A 276 10.03 -3.43 -1.06
N VAL A 277 11.24 -3.00 -0.67
CA VAL A 277 12.49 -3.68 -1.12
C VAL A 277 12.48 -5.19 -0.84
N GLY A 278 11.90 -5.62 0.30
CA GLY A 278 11.88 -7.02 0.71
C GLY A 278 11.09 -7.93 -0.24
N ASN A 279 9.92 -7.47 -0.69
CA ASN A 279 9.13 -8.13 -1.72
C ASN A 279 8.37 -7.09 -2.59
N PRO A 280 8.99 -6.64 -3.69
CA PRO A 280 8.45 -5.58 -4.55
C PRO A 280 7.44 -6.07 -5.60
N PHE A 281 7.13 -7.36 -5.64
CA PHE A 281 6.37 -7.97 -6.73
C PHE A 281 4.88 -8.09 -6.38
N PHE A 282 4.03 -7.90 -7.39
CA PHE A 282 2.61 -8.22 -7.32
C PHE A 282 2.29 -9.30 -8.35
N GLN A 283 1.66 -10.38 -7.89
CA GLN A 283 1.37 -11.56 -8.69
C GLN A 283 -0.13 -11.69 -8.95
N GLU A 284 -0.51 -12.07 -10.16
CA GLU A 284 -1.88 -12.39 -10.58
C GLU A 284 -1.88 -13.81 -11.16
N LEU A 285 -2.88 -14.61 -10.77
CA LEU A 285 -3.12 -15.92 -11.37
C LEU A 285 -3.94 -15.75 -12.65
N LEU A 286 -3.37 -16.16 -13.78
CA LEU A 286 -4.03 -16.08 -15.08
C LEU A 286 -4.96 -17.29 -15.29
N PRO A 287 -6.00 -17.16 -16.15
CA PRO A 287 -6.95 -18.25 -16.43
C PRO A 287 -6.31 -19.53 -16.99
N ASN A 288 -5.13 -19.41 -17.61
CA ASN A 288 -4.37 -20.54 -18.17
C ASN A 288 -3.47 -21.25 -17.13
N GLY A 289 -3.62 -20.93 -15.84
CA GLY A 289 -2.83 -21.51 -14.75
C GLY A 289 -1.41 -20.94 -14.63
N LYS A 290 -1.01 -19.99 -15.47
CA LYS A 290 0.27 -19.28 -15.33
C LYS A 290 0.14 -18.12 -14.33
N THR A 291 1.25 -17.75 -13.72
CA THR A 291 1.37 -16.58 -12.86
C THR A 291 1.97 -15.41 -13.64
N LYS A 292 1.30 -14.25 -13.61
CA LYS A 292 1.86 -12.98 -14.05
C LYS A 292 2.41 -12.24 -12.85
N SER A 293 3.66 -11.85 -12.89
CA SER A 293 4.31 -11.00 -11.91
C SER A 293 4.61 -9.64 -12.49
N THR A 294 4.46 -8.60 -11.68
CA THR A 294 4.73 -7.21 -12.03
C THR A 294 5.60 -6.56 -10.96
N ILE A 295 6.45 -5.64 -11.37
CA ILE A 295 7.30 -4.82 -10.50
C ILE A 295 7.37 -3.39 -11.03
N VAL A 296 7.04 -2.40 -10.22
CA VAL A 296 7.13 -0.98 -10.60
C VAL A 296 8.49 -0.41 -10.20
N LEU A 297 9.12 0.35 -11.11
CA LEU A 297 10.39 1.02 -10.84
C LEU A 297 10.14 2.40 -10.20
N PRO A 298 10.87 2.78 -9.14
CA PRO A 298 10.77 4.08 -8.48
C PRO A 298 11.44 5.19 -9.30
N LEU A 299 10.89 5.49 -10.48
CA LEU A 299 11.39 6.54 -11.38
C LEU A 299 10.63 7.86 -11.21
N PRO A 300 11.23 9.00 -11.55
CA PRO A 300 10.53 10.28 -11.59
C PRO A 300 9.32 10.24 -12.51
N SER A 301 8.29 11.05 -12.22
CA SER A 301 7.05 11.09 -12.98
C SER A 301 7.21 11.41 -14.48
N SER A 302 8.33 12.05 -14.87
CA SER A 302 8.68 12.31 -16.28
C SER A 302 8.83 11.04 -17.12
N TYR A 303 9.14 9.89 -16.49
CA TYR A 303 9.25 8.60 -17.16
C TYR A 303 7.91 7.88 -17.30
N GLY A 304 6.85 8.37 -16.65
CA GLY A 304 5.59 7.64 -16.52
C GLY A 304 5.73 6.38 -15.64
N ILE A 305 4.76 5.47 -15.76
CA ILE A 305 4.76 4.19 -15.06
C ILE A 305 5.68 3.24 -15.83
N ARG A 306 6.78 2.83 -15.21
CA ARG A 306 7.77 1.91 -15.79
C ARG A 306 8.03 0.76 -14.83
N GLY A 307 8.43 -0.38 -15.37
CA GLY A 307 8.61 -1.56 -14.57
C GLY A 307 8.77 -2.82 -15.38
N GLY A 308 8.75 -3.96 -14.70
CA GLY A 308 8.86 -5.27 -15.30
C GLY A 308 7.57 -6.08 -15.22
N VAL A 309 7.41 -6.96 -16.19
CA VAL A 309 6.28 -7.90 -16.32
C VAL A 309 6.85 -9.24 -16.76
N GLY A 310 6.54 -10.27 -15.99
CA GLY A 310 6.99 -11.64 -16.21
C GLY A 310 5.83 -12.62 -16.12
N ILE A 311 5.74 -13.59 -17.04
CA ILE A 311 4.70 -14.63 -17.00
C ILE A 311 5.38 -16.00 -17.01
N ALA A 312 5.13 -16.82 -15.99
CA ALA A 312 5.65 -18.18 -15.90
C ALA A 312 4.64 -19.13 -15.28
N THR A 313 4.87 -20.43 -15.42
CA THR A 313 4.09 -21.46 -14.72
C THR A 313 4.38 -21.46 -13.22
N VAL A 314 5.64 -21.29 -12.85
CA VAL A 314 6.09 -21.21 -11.45
C VAL A 314 6.12 -19.73 -11.00
N PRO A 315 5.48 -19.36 -9.86
CA PRO A 315 5.47 -17.97 -9.38
C PRO A 315 6.85 -17.34 -9.17
N ALA A 316 7.82 -18.12 -8.67
CA ALA A 316 9.20 -17.67 -8.50
C ALA A 316 9.86 -17.29 -9.83
N ASN A 317 9.64 -18.10 -10.88
CA ASN A 317 10.15 -17.82 -12.23
C ASN A 317 9.49 -16.55 -12.80
N ALA A 318 8.21 -16.32 -12.53
CA ALA A 318 7.52 -15.10 -12.97
C ALA A 318 8.18 -13.85 -12.36
N ASN A 319 8.58 -13.88 -11.08
CA ASN A 319 9.32 -12.78 -10.44
C ASN A 319 10.70 -12.57 -11.08
N VAL A 320 11.43 -13.65 -11.39
CA VAL A 320 12.73 -13.56 -12.08
C VAL A 320 12.56 -12.90 -13.46
N LEU A 321 11.58 -13.34 -14.25
CA LEU A 321 11.30 -12.76 -15.57
C LEU A 321 10.85 -11.29 -15.48
N ALA A 322 10.03 -10.94 -14.48
CA ALA A 322 9.64 -9.57 -14.24
C ALA A 322 10.85 -8.71 -13.86
N ALA A 323 11.76 -9.23 -13.02
CA ALA A 323 13.00 -8.54 -12.68
C ALA A 323 13.89 -8.33 -13.91
N MET A 324 14.10 -9.36 -14.73
CA MET A 324 14.84 -9.25 -15.99
C MET A 324 14.25 -8.19 -16.91
N HIS A 325 12.91 -8.15 -17.06
CA HIS A 325 12.24 -7.13 -17.87
C HIS A 325 12.44 -5.72 -17.28
N ALA A 326 12.29 -5.52 -15.97
CA ALA A 326 12.52 -4.21 -15.35
C ALA A 326 13.96 -3.71 -15.56
N LEU A 327 14.90 -4.64 -15.51
CA LEU A 327 16.32 -4.41 -15.75
C LEU A 327 16.62 -4.05 -17.22
N ASP A 328 15.93 -4.66 -18.18
CA ASP A 328 15.98 -4.27 -19.59
C ASP A 328 15.40 -2.86 -19.80
N VAL A 329 14.29 -2.53 -19.14
CA VAL A 329 13.68 -1.19 -19.17
C VAL A 329 14.67 -0.13 -18.67
N LEU A 330 15.34 -0.38 -17.54
CA LEU A 330 16.37 0.54 -17.03
C LEU A 330 17.49 0.77 -18.04
N SER A 331 17.95 -0.30 -18.70
CA SER A 331 19.00 -0.21 -19.72
C SER A 331 18.55 0.62 -20.93
N VAL A 332 17.32 0.45 -21.42
CA VAL A 332 16.79 1.22 -22.55
C VAL A 332 16.60 2.70 -22.20
N LEU A 333 16.21 2.98 -20.96
CA LEU A 333 16.05 4.35 -20.44
C LEU A 333 17.40 5.05 -20.14
N GLY A 334 18.53 4.35 -20.26
CA GLY A 334 19.86 4.88 -19.93
C GLY A 334 20.04 5.12 -18.42
N ILE A 335 19.34 4.37 -17.57
CA ILE A 335 19.39 4.50 -16.12
C ILE A 335 20.33 3.42 -15.55
N PRO A 336 21.44 3.80 -14.87
CA PRO A 336 22.35 2.83 -14.28
C PRO A 336 21.68 2.11 -13.09
N VAL A 337 22.01 0.83 -12.93
CA VAL A 337 21.44 -0.04 -11.88
C VAL A 337 22.12 0.15 -10.53
N SER A 338 23.33 0.70 -10.48
CA SER A 338 23.98 1.16 -9.25
C SER A 338 24.75 2.46 -9.50
N GLU A 339 24.80 3.33 -8.50
CA GLU A 339 25.59 4.58 -8.56
C GLU A 339 27.10 4.34 -8.69
N ASN A 340 27.57 3.17 -8.23
CA ASN A 340 28.97 2.75 -8.34
C ASN A 340 29.23 1.80 -9.53
N ASP A 341 28.22 1.59 -10.39
CA ASP A 341 28.37 0.79 -11.60
C ASP A 341 29.22 1.60 -12.61
N PRO A 342 30.48 1.23 -12.87
CA PRO A 342 31.20 1.86 -13.95
C PRO A 342 30.40 1.57 -15.23
N LEU A 343 30.06 2.60 -16.02
CA LEU A 343 29.24 2.53 -17.25
C LEU A 343 29.40 1.20 -18.05
N ASN A 344 30.60 0.62 -18.07
CA ASN A 344 30.98 -0.68 -18.63
C ASN A 344 30.27 -1.92 -18.08
N GLU A 345 29.86 -2.02 -16.80
CA GLU A 345 29.22 -3.22 -16.24
C GLU A 345 27.74 -3.29 -16.63
N SER A 346 27.00 -2.19 -16.46
CA SER A 346 25.66 -1.99 -17.03
C SER A 346 25.62 -2.18 -18.56
N VAL A 347 26.64 -1.69 -19.29
CA VAL A 347 26.81 -1.96 -20.74
C VAL A 347 27.05 -3.44 -21.02
N ARG A 348 28.01 -4.09 -20.33
CA ARG A 348 28.27 -5.53 -20.50
C ARG A 348 27.04 -6.36 -20.20
N TRP A 349 26.26 -5.96 -19.21
CA TRP A 349 25.06 -6.63 -18.78
C TRP A 349 23.90 -6.46 -19.78
N ALA A 350 23.76 -5.29 -20.41
CA ALA A 350 22.86 -5.08 -21.56
C ALA A 350 23.31 -5.87 -22.81
N VAL A 351 24.63 -6.01 -23.02
CA VAL A 351 25.20 -6.82 -24.11
C VAL A 351 24.98 -8.32 -23.87
N LEU A 352 25.14 -8.81 -22.64
CA LEU A 352 24.95 -10.24 -22.31
C LEU A 352 23.49 -10.69 -22.45
N ARG A 353 22.54 -9.78 -22.33
CA ARG A 353 21.10 -10.04 -22.52
C ARG A 353 20.60 -9.86 -23.96
N HIS A 354 21.52 -9.78 -24.93
CA HIS A 354 21.29 -9.70 -26.38
C HIS A 354 20.56 -10.95 -26.94
N GLU A 355 19.30 -11.15 -26.60
CA GLU A 355 18.42 -11.92 -27.49
C GLU A 355 17.69 -10.99 -28.48
N HIS A 356 17.47 -9.70 -28.15
CA HIS A 356 16.58 -8.84 -28.97
C HIS A 356 16.95 -7.36 -29.15
N PHE A 357 17.88 -6.77 -28.38
CA PHE A 357 18.27 -5.36 -28.57
C PHE A 357 19.52 -5.29 -29.41
N GLY A 358 19.38 -5.19 -30.72
CA GLY A 358 20.52 -4.95 -31.62
C GLY A 358 21.28 -3.70 -31.17
N SER A 359 22.47 -3.91 -30.61
CA SER A 359 23.44 -2.94 -30.06
C SER A 359 23.18 -2.43 -28.62
N PRO A 360 24.25 -2.26 -27.81
CA PRO A 360 24.15 -1.72 -26.46
C PRO A 360 23.70 -0.25 -26.47
N LEU A 361 22.55 0.02 -25.85
CA LEU A 361 21.88 1.34 -25.89
C LEU A 361 22.45 2.40 -24.92
N PHE A 362 23.53 2.08 -24.20
CA PHE A 362 24.07 2.95 -23.13
C PHE A 362 24.85 4.19 -23.60
N GLU A 363 25.03 4.39 -24.91
CA GLU A 363 25.55 5.67 -25.43
C GLU A 363 24.53 6.82 -25.33
N LYS A 364 23.28 6.55 -24.93
CA LYS A 364 22.22 7.56 -24.85
C LYS A 364 22.11 8.15 -23.44
N SER A 365 22.07 9.48 -23.37
CA SER A 365 21.59 10.22 -22.20
C SER A 365 20.23 9.69 -21.74
N PRO A 366 19.88 9.79 -20.44
CA PRO A 366 18.59 9.31 -19.94
C PRO A 366 17.43 9.85 -20.78
N ASP A 367 16.62 8.96 -21.36
CA ASP A 367 15.53 9.31 -22.27
C ASP A 367 14.19 8.85 -21.69
N PRO A 368 13.40 9.75 -21.10
CA PRO A 368 12.07 9.41 -20.56
C PRO A 368 11.06 8.95 -21.62
N GLN A 369 11.30 9.29 -22.90
CA GLN A 369 10.41 8.97 -24.01
C GLN A 369 10.75 7.64 -24.69
N ALA A 370 11.85 6.98 -24.31
CA ALA A 370 12.19 5.70 -24.87
C ALA A 370 11.09 4.66 -24.59
N VAL A 371 10.80 3.86 -25.62
CA VAL A 371 9.75 2.83 -25.58
C VAL A 371 10.24 1.68 -24.72
N SER A 372 9.40 1.22 -23.78
CA SER A 372 9.76 0.05 -22.98
C SER A 372 9.86 -1.18 -23.88
N PRO A 373 10.83 -2.08 -23.63
CA PRO A 373 10.84 -3.38 -24.28
C PRO A 373 9.58 -4.21 -23.99
N PRO A 374 9.33 -5.28 -24.78
CA PRO A 374 8.28 -6.25 -24.49
C PRO A 374 8.55 -7.00 -23.17
N GLY A 375 7.49 -7.44 -22.51
CA GLY A 375 7.58 -8.26 -21.30
C GLY A 375 8.15 -9.65 -21.55
N ARG A 376 8.46 -10.39 -20.49
CA ARG A 376 9.09 -11.72 -20.62
C ARG A 376 8.14 -12.85 -20.25
N ARG A 377 8.09 -13.90 -21.06
CA ARG A 377 7.24 -15.07 -20.84
C ARG A 377 8.06 -16.35 -20.91
N GLU A 378 7.80 -17.26 -19.98
CA GLU A 378 8.39 -18.60 -19.99
C GLU A 378 7.86 -19.39 -21.20
N ARG A 379 8.79 -19.81 -22.07
CA ARG A 379 8.48 -20.69 -23.19
C ARG A 379 8.24 -22.11 -22.66
N CYS A 380 7.03 -22.63 -22.85
CA CYS A 380 6.77 -24.04 -22.59
C CYS A 380 7.49 -24.87 -23.67
N GLN A 381 8.44 -25.71 -23.27
CA GLN A 381 8.92 -26.78 -24.14
C GLN A 381 7.79 -27.81 -24.24
N TRP A 382 7.18 -27.94 -25.42
CA TRP A 382 6.35 -29.10 -25.71
C TRP A 382 7.31 -30.29 -25.81
N ILE A 383 7.20 -31.23 -24.87
CA ILE A 383 7.87 -32.54 -24.94
C ILE A 383 7.15 -33.39 -25.98
#